data_AF-Q32ZG1-F1
#
_entry.id   AF-Q32ZG1-F1
#
_cell.length_a   1.000
_cell.length_b   1.000
_cell.length_c   1.000
_cell.angle_alpha   90.00
_cell.angle_beta   90.00
_cell.angle_gamma   90.00
#
_symmetry.space_group_name_H-M   'P 1'
#
loop_
_entity.id
_entity.type
_entity.pdbx_description
1 polymer ?
#
loop_
_entity_poly.entity_id
_entity_poly.type
_entity_poly.pdbx_seq_one_letter_code
_entity_poly.pdbx_strand_id
1 'polypeptide(L)' 'MRLLFLLFLLLVCLAQKTSGRKRNTKFRQCEKMGGICKYQKTHGCSILPAECKSRYKHCCRL' A
#
# COMPACT_ATOMS: atom_id res chain seq x y z
N MET A 1 4.16 -33.38 -17.56
CA MET A 1 3.47 -32.11 -17.92
C MET A 1 2.69 -31.46 -16.77
N ARG A 2 2.02 -32.19 -15.87
CA ARG A 2 1.24 -31.58 -14.76
C ARG A 2 2.10 -30.83 -13.72
N LEU A 3 3.31 -31.33 -13.42
CA LEU A 3 4.20 -30.72 -12.42
C LEU A 3 4.62 -29.29 -12.79
N LEU A 4 5.01 -29.07 -14.05
CA LEU A 4 5.42 -27.75 -14.53
C LEU A 4 4.28 -26.73 -14.44
N PHE A 5 3.05 -27.15 -14.74
CA PHE A 5 1.87 -26.31 -14.60
C PHE A 5 1.62 -25.90 -13.14
N LEU A 6 1.75 -26.85 -12.20
CA LEU A 6 1.63 -26.57 -10.76
C LEU A 6 2.72 -25.59 -10.27
N LEU A 7 3.95 -25.76 -10.75
CA LEU A 7 5.06 -24.84 -10.43
C LEU A 7 4.77 -23.43 -10.96
N PHE A 8 4.25 -23.31 -12.18
CA PHE A 8 3.87 -22.02 -12.76
C PHE A 8 2.77 -21.33 -11.95
N LEU A 9 1.72 -22.07 -11.56
CA LEU A 9 0.66 -21.55 -10.69
C LEU A 9 1.20 -21.09 -9.33
N LEU A 10 2.10 -21.85 -8.71
CA LEU A 10 2.75 -21.47 -7.45
C LEU A 10 3.55 -20.17 -7.60
N LEU A 11 4.31 -20.01 -8.67
CA LEU A 11 5.08 -18.78 -8.95
C LEU A 11 4.16 -17.57 -9.12
N VAL A 12 3.07 -17.71 -9.89
CA VAL A 12 2.08 -16.64 -10.06
C VAL A 12 1.42 -16.27 -8.72
N CYS A 13 1.07 -17.26 -7.89
CA CYS A 13 0.52 -17.03 -6.55
C CYS A 13 1.52 -16.31 -5.62
N LEU A 14 2.80 -16.68 -5.66
CA LEU A 14 3.85 -16.04 -4.88
C LEU A 14 4.07 -14.59 -5.33
N ALA A 15 4.12 -14.33 -6.64
CA ALA A 15 4.26 -12.99 -7.21
C ALA A 15 3.10 -12.06 -6.83
N GLN A 16 1.86 -12.57 -6.82
CA GLN A 16 0.70 -11.80 -6.36
C GLN A 16 0.78 -11.49 -4.86
N LYS A 17 1.18 -12.47 -4.03
CA LYS A 17 1.35 -12.27 -2.58
C LYS A 17 2.43 -11.22 -2.27
N THR A 18 3.56 -11.22 -2.97
CA THR A 18 4.64 -10.24 -2.77
C THR A 18 4.21 -8.83 -3.21
N SER A 19 3.50 -8.71 -4.33
CA SER A 19 2.92 -7.44 -4.80
C SER A 19 1.92 -6.85 -3.78
N GLY A 20 1.00 -7.68 -3.28
CA GLY A 20 0.05 -7.28 -2.25
C GLY A 20 0.73 -6.84 -0.95
N ARG A 21 1.77 -7.56 -0.51
CA ARG A 21 2.56 -7.20 0.69
C ARG A 21 3.27 -5.86 0.50
N LYS A 22 3.89 -5.61 -0.66
CA LYS A 22 4.58 -4.34 -0.97
C LYS A 22 3.60 -3.15 -1.00
N ARG A 23 2.37 -3.37 -1.44
CA ARG A 23 1.33 -2.33 -1.42
C ARG A 23 0.87 -2.02 0.00
N ASN A 24 0.72 -3.04 0.85
CA ASN A 24 0.30 -2.87 2.24
C ASN A 24 1.37 -2.17 3.09
N THR A 25 2.66 -2.42 2.84
CA THR A 25 3.75 -1.73 3.54
C THR A 25 3.79 -0.24 3.23
N LYS A 26 3.53 0.17 1.98
CA LYS A 26 3.42 1.59 1.62
C LYS A 26 2.32 2.30 2.40
N PHE A 27 1.13 1.71 2.53
CA PHE A 27 0.02 2.35 3.22
C PHE A 27 0.24 2.55 4.72
N ARG A 28 1.03 1.66 5.35
CA ARG A 28 1.43 1.81 6.76
C ARG A 28 2.50 2.87 6.98
N GLN A 29 3.10 3.44 5.94
CA GLN A 29 4.13 4.48 6.12
C GLN A 29 3.55 5.75 6.72
N CYS A 30 2.30 6.12 6.40
CA CYS A 30 1.68 7.32 6.95
C CYS A 30 1.58 7.26 8.48
N GLU A 31 1.05 6.15 9.01
CA GLU A 31 0.95 5.91 10.45
C GLU A 31 2.33 5.83 11.12
N LYS A 32 3.32 5.18 10.46
CA LYS A 32 4.70 5.10 10.96
C LYS A 32 5.39 6.46 11.05
N MET A 33 5.03 7.42 10.20
CA MET A 33 5.54 8.79 10.24
C MET A 33 4.81 9.67 11.27
N GLY A 34 3.86 9.13 12.03
CA GLY A 34 3.01 9.90 12.93
C GLY A 34 1.96 10.75 12.19
N GLY A 35 1.64 10.39 10.95
CA GLY A 35 0.62 11.06 10.14
C GLY A 35 -0.74 10.38 10.19
N ILE A 36 -1.76 11.10 9.71
CA ILE A 36 -3.13 10.63 9.57
C ILE A 36 -3.63 10.81 8.13
N CYS A 37 -4.46 9.87 7.67
CA CYS A 37 -5.05 9.93 6.32
C CYS A 37 -6.32 10.78 6.30
N LYS A 38 -6.23 12.02 5.80
CA LYS A 38 -7.39 12.91 5.58
C LYS A 38 -7.79 12.95 4.11
N TYR A 39 -9.03 13.36 3.83
CA TYR A 39 -9.52 13.51 2.45
C TYR A 39 -8.80 14.65 1.74
N GLN A 40 -8.57 14.54 0.43
CA GLN A 40 -7.84 15.56 -0.34
C GLN A 40 -8.41 16.98 -0.21
N LYS A 41 -9.70 17.13 0.11
CA LYS A 41 -10.39 18.41 0.29
C LYS A 41 -10.22 19.03 1.69
N THR A 42 -9.53 18.37 2.63
CA THR A 42 -9.28 18.98 3.95
C THR A 42 -8.03 19.84 3.89
N HIS A 43 -8.18 21.13 4.18
CA HIS A 43 -7.08 22.09 4.31
C HIS A 43 -6.51 22.09 5.74
N GLY A 44 -5.32 22.69 5.92
CA GLY A 44 -4.74 22.94 7.25
C GLY A 44 -3.90 21.79 7.81
N CYS A 45 -3.18 21.04 6.98
CA CYS A 45 -2.18 20.07 7.45
C CYS A 45 -0.93 20.08 6.55
N SER A 46 0.21 19.68 7.09
CA SER A 46 1.42 19.46 6.31
C SER A 46 1.36 18.09 5.63
N ILE A 47 1.34 18.07 4.29
CA ILE A 47 1.28 16.82 3.51
C ILE A 47 2.62 16.07 3.64
N LEU A 48 2.56 14.82 4.07
CA LEU A 48 3.71 13.93 4.17
C LEU A 48 3.88 13.10 2.88
N PRO A 49 5.12 12.71 2.51
CA PRO A 49 5.41 11.89 1.34
C PRO A 49 5.09 10.40 1.60
N ALA A 50 3.89 10.12 2.09
CA ALA A 50 3.38 8.78 2.36
C ALA A 50 2.00 8.58 1.72
N GLU A 51 1.79 7.39 1.17
CA GLU A 51 0.52 7.03 0.53
C GLU A 51 -0.50 6.53 1.56
N CYS A 52 -1.76 6.91 1.38
CA CYS A 52 -2.88 6.33 2.11
C CYS A 52 -3.51 5.18 1.33
N LYS A 53 -4.15 4.24 2.04
CA LYS A 53 -4.87 3.11 1.41
C LYS A 53 -5.92 3.57 0.38
N SER A 54 -6.57 4.70 0.64
CA SER A 54 -7.50 5.34 -0.29
C SER A 54 -6.78 6.35 -1.16
N ARG A 55 -6.99 6.26 -2.48
CA ARG A 55 -6.48 7.25 -3.46
C ARG A 55 -7.06 8.65 -3.23
N TYR A 56 -8.20 8.78 -2.55
CA TYR A 56 -8.85 10.06 -2.23
C TYR A 56 -8.38 10.69 -0.93
N LYS A 57 -7.38 10.08 -0.28
CA LYS A 57 -6.80 10.58 0.97
C LYS A 57 -5.31 10.85 0.78
N HIS A 58 -4.80 11.91 1.41
CA HIS A 58 -3.37 12.16 1.53
C HIS A 58 -2.94 11.99 2.99
N CYS A 59 -1.66 11.72 3.21
CA CYS A 59 -1.10 11.66 4.55
C CYS A 59 -0.82 13.07 5.06
N CYS A 60 -1.45 13.44 6.18
CA CYS A 60 -1.23 14.70 6.88
C CYS A 60 -0.36 14.45 8.11
N ARG A 61 0.59 15.34 8.41
CA ARG A 61 1.14 15.46 9.76
C ARG A 61 0.06 16.02 10.69
N LEU A 62 -0.05 15.45 11.90
CA LEU A 62 -0.84 16.02 12.99
C LEU A 62 -0.33 17.41 13.36
#